data_AF-A0A316BAR5-F1
#
_entry.id   AF-A0A316BAR5-F1
#
_cell.length_a   1.000
_cell.length_b   1.000
_cell.length_c   1.000
_cell.angle_alpha   90.00
_cell.angle_beta   90.00
_cell.angle_gamma   90.00
#
_symmetry.space_group_name_H-M   'P 1'
#
loop_
_entity.id
_entity.type
_entity.pdbx_description
1 polymer ?
#
loop_
_entity_poly.entity_id
_entity_poly.type
_entity_poly.pdbx_seq_one_letter_code
_entity_poly.pdbx_strand_id
1 'polypeptide(L)'
;MSFIDESLQNSTSGEDFVQAMADIYSHPEVKEQLTDYPEWIRNIITIIDYDTALQMDGLDFKSYDEEIKALRSAGLDKEADLLALLNEETSDEEASEVYSQLALNNDYDAFWDAVFNYAGSNLPKDLSI
;
A
#
# COMPACT_ATOMS: atom_id res chain seq x y z
N MET A 1 23.95 -1.98 -1.81
CA MET A 1 22.84 -1.61 -0.93
C MET A 1 21.76 -1.12 -1.86
N SER A 2 20.59 -1.74 -1.85
CA SER A 2 19.47 -1.28 -2.67
C SER A 2 18.88 0.01 -2.09
N PHE A 3 18.01 0.66 -2.85
CA PHE A 3 17.20 1.79 -2.36
C PHE A 3 16.36 1.41 -1.12
N ILE A 4 15.79 0.20 -1.09
CA ILE A 4 15.00 -0.29 0.05
C ILE A 4 15.90 -0.49 1.28
N ASP A 5 17.10 -1.07 1.11
CA ASP A 5 18.05 -1.26 2.20
C ASP A 5 18.47 0.08 2.83
N GLU A 6 18.71 1.09 1.99
CA GLU A 6 19.04 2.45 2.42
C GLU A 6 17.88 3.13 3.14
N SER A 7 16.66 2.98 2.60
CA SER A 7 15.44 3.51 3.21
C SER A 7 15.20 2.86 4.59
N LEU A 8 15.37 1.54 4.72
CA LEU A 8 15.24 0.84 6.00
C LEU A 8 16.25 1.34 7.05
N GLN A 9 17.48 1.64 6.64
CA GLN A 9 18.53 2.13 7.57
C GLN A 9 18.30 3.58 8.00
N ASN A 10 17.73 4.41 7.12
CA ASN A 10 17.56 5.84 7.36
C ASN A 10 16.20 6.19 7.97
N SER A 11 15.21 5.29 7.91
CA SER A 11 13.87 5.54 8.45
C SER A 11 13.87 5.47 9.98
N THR A 12 13.37 6.53 10.62
CA THR A 12 13.20 6.60 12.08
C THR A 12 11.77 6.33 12.52
N SER A 13 10.83 6.35 11.56
CA SER A 13 9.41 6.09 11.75
C SER A 13 8.84 5.28 10.58
N GLY A 14 7.66 4.70 10.77
CA GLY A 14 6.94 4.05 9.68
C GLY A 14 6.51 5.03 8.58
N GLU A 15 6.20 6.28 8.96
CA GLU A 15 5.90 7.36 8.02
C GLU A 15 7.10 7.66 7.11
N ASP A 16 8.30 7.81 7.69
CA ASP A 16 9.54 8.05 6.93
C ASP A 16 9.75 6.95 5.88
N PHE A 17 9.55 5.69 6.28
CA PHE A 17 9.75 4.55 5.40
C PHE A 17 8.71 4.50 4.27
N VAL A 18 7.43 4.71 4.59
CA VAL A 18 6.34 4.70 3.60
C VAL A 18 6.52 5.83 2.60
N GLN A 19 6.91 7.03 3.05
CA GLN A 19 7.22 8.15 2.17
C GLN A 19 8.39 7.83 1.24
N ALA A 20 9.46 7.22 1.75
CA ALA A 20 10.58 6.78 0.90
C ALA A 20 10.13 5.74 -0.14
N MET A 21 9.23 4.82 0.21
CA MET A 21 8.71 3.83 -0.74
C MET A 21 7.85 4.44 -1.85
N ALA A 22 7.27 5.63 -1.66
CA ALA A 22 6.58 6.33 -2.74
C ALA A 22 7.54 6.74 -3.89
N ASP A 23 8.82 6.95 -3.59
CA ASP A 23 9.85 7.29 -4.58
C ASP A 23 10.43 6.07 -5.32
N ILE A 24 9.98 4.85 -5.00
CA ILE A 24 10.51 3.59 -5.56
C ILE A 24 10.46 3.54 -7.10
N TYR A 25 9.53 4.26 -7.74
CA TYR A 25 9.42 4.31 -9.20
C TYR A 25 10.59 5.01 -9.88
N SER A 26 11.35 5.83 -9.14
CA SER A 26 12.62 6.42 -9.59
C SER A 26 13.77 5.41 -9.61
N HIS A 27 13.54 4.20 -9.09
CA HIS A 27 14.52 3.13 -8.88
C HIS A 27 14.07 1.83 -9.58
N PRO A 28 14.04 1.77 -10.92
CA PRO A 28 13.55 0.62 -11.68
C PRO A 28 14.30 -0.68 -11.37
N GLU A 29 15.56 -0.60 -10.92
CA GLU A 29 16.39 -1.72 -10.47
C GLU A 29 15.81 -2.49 -9.28
N VAL A 30 14.91 -1.88 -8.50
CA VAL A 30 14.31 -2.47 -7.31
C VAL A 30 13.23 -3.48 -7.67
N LYS A 31 12.54 -3.30 -8.81
CA LYS A 31 11.42 -4.17 -9.22
C LYS A 31 11.83 -5.63 -9.39
N GLU A 32 13.03 -5.86 -9.91
CA GLU A 32 13.56 -7.22 -10.12
C GLU A 32 13.94 -7.94 -8.82
N GLN A 33 14.16 -7.20 -7.73
CA GLN A 33 14.60 -7.72 -6.44
C GLN A 33 13.49 -7.69 -5.38
N LEU A 34 12.31 -7.17 -5.73
CA LEU A 34 11.23 -6.94 -4.76
C LEU A 34 10.80 -8.24 -4.07
N THR A 35 10.84 -9.36 -4.78
CA THR A 35 10.52 -10.70 -4.25
C THR A 35 11.45 -11.17 -3.13
N ASP A 36 12.64 -10.58 -3.02
CA ASP A 36 13.64 -10.94 -2.00
C ASP A 36 13.38 -10.22 -0.67
N TYR A 37 12.51 -9.21 -0.66
CA TYR A 37 12.16 -8.47 0.56
C TYR A 37 11.03 -9.15 1.35
N PRO A 38 11.01 -8.96 2.69
CA PRO A 38 9.90 -9.38 3.54
C PRO A 38 8.54 -8.94 2.99
N GLU A 39 7.54 -9.80 3.20
CA GLU A 39 6.16 -9.56 2.75
C GLU A 39 5.61 -8.21 3.20
N TRP A 40 5.94 -7.74 4.41
CA TRP A 40 5.46 -6.45 4.89
C TRP A 40 5.92 -5.27 4.04
N ILE A 41 7.15 -5.30 3.49
CA ILE A 41 7.67 -4.24 2.59
C ILE A 41 6.92 -4.29 1.27
N ARG A 42 6.71 -5.50 0.73
CA ARG A 42 5.94 -5.70 -0.50
C ARG A 42 4.51 -5.20 -0.34
N ASN A 43 3.88 -5.46 0.80
CA ASN A 43 2.53 -4.96 1.11
C ASN A 43 2.47 -3.42 1.13
N ILE A 44 3.47 -2.74 1.70
CA ILE A 44 3.54 -1.27 1.66
C ILE A 44 3.59 -0.76 0.21
N ILE A 45 4.44 -1.35 -0.62
CA ILE A 45 4.57 -0.94 -2.02
C ILE A 45 3.28 -1.22 -2.79
N THR A 46 2.65 -2.38 -2.58
CA THR A 46 1.34 -2.71 -3.18
C THR A 46 0.25 -1.73 -2.76
N ILE A 47 0.23 -1.28 -1.50
CA ILE A 47 -0.73 -0.28 -1.02
C ILE A 47 -0.48 1.09 -1.67
N ILE A 48 0.79 1.48 -1.85
CA ILE A 48 1.16 2.73 -2.55
C ILE A 48 0.79 2.65 -4.04
N ASP A 49 1.09 1.53 -4.71
CA ASP A 49 0.71 1.26 -6.10
C ASP A 49 -0.81 1.39 -6.27
N TYR A 50 -1.56 0.78 -5.35
CA TYR A 50 -3.02 0.86 -5.30
C TYR A 50 -3.53 2.30 -5.17
N ASP A 51 -3.05 3.05 -4.19
CA ASP A 51 -3.48 4.44 -3.98
C ASP A 51 -3.14 5.33 -5.19
N THR A 52 -1.93 5.17 -5.74
CA THR A 52 -1.47 5.91 -6.92
C THR A 52 -2.37 5.61 -8.12
N ALA A 53 -2.64 4.32 -8.40
CA ALA A 53 -3.53 3.92 -9.49
C ALA A 53 -4.96 4.45 -9.27
N LEU A 54 -5.47 4.37 -8.04
CA LEU A 54 -6.80 4.86 -7.69
C LEU A 54 -6.94 6.36 -7.94
N GLN A 55 -5.92 7.16 -7.61
CA GLN A 55 -5.93 8.60 -7.81
C GLN A 55 -5.75 9.02 -9.27
N MET A 56 -4.99 8.24 -10.04
CA MET A 56 -4.70 8.54 -11.45
C MET A 56 -5.80 8.08 -12.39
N ASP A 57 -6.20 6.82 -12.25
CA ASP A 57 -7.03 6.10 -13.21
C ASP A 57 -8.40 5.69 -12.62
N GLY A 58 -8.57 5.72 -11.29
CA GLY A 58 -9.79 5.30 -10.61
C GLY A 58 -9.84 3.79 -10.38
N LEU A 59 -11.05 3.24 -10.28
CA LEU A 59 -11.26 1.79 -10.18
C LEU A 59 -11.31 1.15 -11.56
N ASP A 60 -10.64 0.02 -11.68
CA ASP A 60 -10.71 -0.90 -12.82
C ASP A 60 -11.69 -2.04 -12.53
N PHE A 61 -12.33 -2.58 -13.57
CA PHE A 61 -13.15 -3.80 -13.46
C PHE A 61 -12.25 -5.04 -13.50
N LYS A 62 -11.53 -5.27 -12.41
CA LYS A 62 -10.61 -6.40 -12.21
C LYS A 62 -10.68 -6.92 -10.79
N SER A 63 -10.06 -8.08 -10.55
CA SER A 63 -9.78 -8.52 -9.18
C SER A 63 -8.62 -7.73 -8.57
N TYR A 64 -8.74 -7.42 -7.28
CA TYR A 64 -7.74 -6.72 -6.45
C TYR A 64 -7.11 -7.66 -5.41
N ASP A 65 -6.94 -8.95 -5.73
CA ASP A 65 -6.57 -9.98 -4.76
C ASP A 65 -5.26 -9.69 -3.99
N GLU A 66 -4.26 -9.11 -4.64
CA GLU A 66 -2.97 -8.80 -4.00
C GLU A 66 -3.11 -7.55 -3.11
N GLU A 67 -3.82 -6.52 -3.57
CA GLU A 67 -4.14 -5.31 -2.83
C GLU A 67 -4.98 -5.64 -1.59
N ILE A 68 -6.00 -6.49 -1.72
CA ILE A 68 -6.86 -6.95 -0.63
C ILE A 68 -6.03 -7.67 0.45
N LYS A 69 -5.08 -8.53 0.06
CA LYS A 69 -4.19 -9.22 1.02
C LYS A 69 -3.27 -8.22 1.73
N ALA A 70 -2.70 -7.28 1.00
CA ALA A 70 -1.82 -6.26 1.56
C ALA A 70 -2.57 -5.37 2.56
N LEU A 71 -3.76 -4.89 2.18
CA LEU A 71 -4.65 -4.09 3.03
C LEU A 71 -5.04 -4.83 4.31
N ARG A 72 -5.49 -6.09 4.20
CA ARG A 72 -5.81 -6.92 5.38
C ARG A 72 -4.61 -7.12 6.30
N SER A 73 -3.41 -7.30 5.73
CA SER A 73 -2.18 -7.44 6.51
C SER A 73 -1.84 -6.16 7.29
N ALA A 74 -2.18 -4.99 6.73
CA ALA A 74 -2.05 -3.69 7.38
C ALA A 74 -3.21 -3.33 8.32
N GLY A 75 -4.22 -4.20 8.47
CA GLY A 75 -5.40 -3.95 9.31
C GLY A 75 -6.45 -3.05 8.67
N LEU A 76 -6.39 -2.84 7.36
CA LEU A 76 -7.31 -2.03 6.57
C LEU A 76 -8.50 -2.88 6.05
N ASP A 77 -9.13 -3.64 6.94
CA ASP A 77 -10.16 -4.62 6.55
C ASP A 77 -11.36 -3.99 5.83
N LYS A 78 -11.77 -2.78 6.23
CA LYS A 78 -12.88 -2.07 5.58
C LYS A 78 -12.59 -1.73 4.12
N GLU A 79 -11.39 -1.22 3.85
CA GLU A 79 -10.97 -0.89 2.48
C GLU A 79 -10.89 -2.16 1.64
N ALA A 80 -10.32 -3.23 2.21
CA ALA A 80 -10.20 -4.52 1.56
C ALA A 80 -11.57 -5.15 1.25
N ASP A 81 -12.54 -5.02 2.15
CA ASP A 81 -13.90 -5.53 1.95
C ASP A 81 -14.64 -4.75 0.86
N LEU A 82 -14.41 -3.43 0.71
CA LEU A 82 -14.94 -2.63 -0.39
C LEU A 82 -14.37 -3.06 -1.75
N LEU A 83 -13.05 -3.24 -1.84
CA LEU A 83 -12.42 -3.71 -3.08
C LEU A 83 -12.87 -5.12 -3.47
N ALA A 84 -13.15 -5.99 -2.49
CA ALA A 84 -13.64 -7.35 -2.74
C ALA A 84 -15.02 -7.42 -3.42
N LEU A 85 -15.75 -6.30 -3.48
CA LEU A 85 -17.02 -6.20 -4.20
C LEU A 85 -16.82 -6.04 -5.72
N LEU A 86 -15.62 -5.67 -6.15
CA LEU A 86 -15.29 -5.42 -7.56
C LEU A 86 -14.84 -6.70 -8.25
N ASN A 87 -15.28 -6.88 -9.49
CA ASN A 87 -14.85 -7.93 -10.41
C ASN A 87 -15.08 -7.50 -11.87
N GLU A 88 -14.77 -8.39 -12.82
CA GLU A 88 -14.90 -8.10 -14.26
C GLU A 88 -16.35 -7.86 -14.73
N GLU A 89 -17.35 -8.29 -13.96
CA GLU A 89 -18.79 -8.12 -14.25
C GLU A 89 -19.41 -6.92 -13.51
N THR A 90 -18.65 -6.22 -12.67
CA THR A 90 -19.14 -5.04 -11.94
C THR A 90 -19.54 -3.93 -12.90
N SER A 91 -20.71 -3.32 -12.67
CA SER A 91 -21.20 -2.19 -13.44
C SER A 91 -20.57 -0.86 -13.00
N ASP A 92 -20.60 0.14 -13.89
CA ASP A 92 -20.13 1.51 -13.58
C ASP A 92 -20.81 2.11 -12.33
N GLU A 93 -22.11 1.82 -12.12
CA GLU A 93 -22.87 2.33 -10.98
C GLU A 93 -22.40 1.70 -9.67
N GLU A 94 -22.20 0.38 -9.65
CA GLU A 94 -21.67 -0.35 -8.49
C GLU A 94 -20.24 0.10 -8.17
N ALA A 95 -19.40 0.27 -9.19
CA ALA A 95 -18.03 0.75 -8.98
C ALA A 95 -17.98 2.19 -8.47
N SER A 96 -18.87 3.08 -8.95
CA SER A 96 -19.00 4.44 -8.42
C SER A 96 -19.44 4.44 -6.95
N GLU A 97 -20.35 3.55 -6.56
CA GLU A 97 -20.79 3.42 -5.17
C GLU A 97 -19.64 2.95 -4.27
N VAL A 98 -18.87 1.95 -4.71
CA VAL A 98 -17.65 1.49 -4.02
C VAL A 98 -16.64 2.63 -3.90
N TYR A 99 -16.33 3.32 -5.01
CA TYR A 99 -15.36 4.42 -5.03
C TYR A 99 -15.70 5.50 -4.00
N SER A 100 -16.98 5.86 -3.87
CA SER A 100 -17.43 6.88 -2.92
C SER A 100 -17.20 6.51 -1.46
N GLN A 101 -17.02 5.23 -1.15
CA GLN A 101 -16.83 4.70 0.20
C GLN A 101 -15.37 4.45 0.57
N LEU A 102 -14.46 4.46 -0.42
CA LEU A 102 -13.02 4.28 -0.20
C LEU A 102 -12.45 5.40 0.66
N ALA A 103 -11.33 5.11 1.33
CA ALA A 103 -10.65 6.04 2.23
C ALA A 103 -10.32 7.38 1.54
N LEU A 104 -9.91 7.33 0.26
CA LEU A 104 -9.60 8.51 -0.56
C LEU A 104 -10.72 9.57 -0.54
N ASN A 105 -11.99 9.15 -0.47
CA ASN A 105 -13.16 10.03 -0.46
C ASN A 105 -13.76 10.24 0.95
N ASN A 106 -13.18 9.64 1.98
CA ASN A 106 -13.69 9.65 3.35
C ASN A 106 -12.59 10.00 4.36
N ASP A 107 -12.00 8.98 5.00
CA ASP A 107 -11.02 9.16 6.08
C ASP A 107 -9.61 8.74 5.61
N TYR A 108 -9.06 9.55 4.71
CA TYR A 108 -7.78 9.29 4.05
C TYR A 108 -6.60 9.38 5.02
N ASP A 109 -6.68 10.28 6.00
CA ASP A 109 -5.65 10.42 7.04
C ASP A 109 -5.59 9.15 7.91
N ALA A 110 -6.74 8.63 8.35
CA ALA A 110 -6.78 7.40 9.15
C ALA A 110 -6.27 6.17 8.39
N PHE A 111 -6.49 6.13 7.06
CA PHE A 111 -5.95 5.09 6.20
C PHE A 111 -4.42 5.11 6.24
N TRP A 112 -3.78 6.26 5.99
CA TRP A 112 -2.32 6.36 5.99
C TRP A 112 -1.72 6.18 7.38
N ASP A 113 -2.38 6.68 8.43
CA ASP A 113 -1.97 6.42 9.82
C ASP A 113 -1.88 4.92 10.11
N ALA A 114 -2.83 4.12 9.61
CA ALA A 114 -2.78 2.66 9.76
C ALA A 114 -1.59 2.05 9.00
N VAL A 115 -1.33 2.50 7.77
CA VAL A 115 -0.18 2.06 6.97
C VAL A 115 1.15 2.43 7.64
N PHE A 116 1.27 3.64 8.18
CA PHE A 116 2.45 4.10 8.91
C PHE A 116 2.68 3.27 10.18
N ASN A 117 1.61 2.98 10.93
CA ASN A 117 1.68 2.11 12.11
C ASN A 117 2.09 0.68 11.77
N TYR A 118 1.59 0.14 10.65
CA TYR A 118 1.98 -1.17 10.15
C TYR A 118 3.46 -1.23 9.77
N ALA A 119 3.95 -0.24 9.02
CA ALA A 119 5.38 -0.12 8.69
C ALA A 119 6.23 0.02 9.96
N GLY A 120 5.89 0.97 10.85
CA GLY A 120 6.63 1.23 12.08
C GLY A 120 6.68 0.04 13.05
N SER A 121 5.64 -0.80 13.05
CA SER A 121 5.61 -2.03 13.86
C SER A 121 6.57 -3.11 13.34
N ASN A 122 6.87 -3.10 12.04
CA ASN A 122 7.77 -4.04 11.37
C ASN A 122 9.20 -3.52 11.19
N LEU A 123 9.41 -2.19 11.30
CA LEU A 123 10.75 -1.62 11.25
C LEU A 123 11.65 -2.22 12.33
N PRO A 124 12.95 -2.41 12.03
CA PRO A 124 13.91 -2.89 13.02
C PRO A 124 13.92 -1.95 14.24
N LYS A 125 13.52 -2.47 15.41
CA LYS A 125 13.58 -1.72 16.66
C LYS A 125 15.03 -1.77 17.17
N ASP A 126 15.79 -0.73 16.88
CA ASP A 126 17.20 -0.53 17.27
C ASP A 126 18.14 -1.73 17.01
N LEU A 127 18.94 -1.61 15.94
CA LEU A 127 20.32 -2.09 15.97
C LEU A 127 21.09 -1.15 16.91
N SER A 128 20.98 -1.37 18.23
CA SER A 128 21.88 -0.72 19.18
C SER A 128 23.32 -1.09 18.80
N ILE A 129 24.04 -0.11 18.26
CA ILE A 129 25.43 -0.18 17.78
C ILE A 129 26.36 -0.62 18.91
#